data_AF-A0A936E9V8-F1
#
_entry.id   AF-A0A936E9V8-F1
#
_cell.length_a   1.000
_cell.length_b   1.000
_cell.length_c   1.000
_cell.angle_alpha   90.00
_cell.angle_beta   90.00
_cell.angle_gamma   90.00
#
_symmetry.space_group_name_H-M   'P 1'
#
loop_
_entity.id
_entity.type
_entity.pdbx_description
1 polymer ?
#
loop_
_entity_poly.entity_id
_entity_poly.type
_entity_poly.pdbx_seq_one_letter_code
_entity_poly.pdbx_strand_id
1 'polypeptide(L)'
;MANSSTAADWPMFKRNAARTSTLIPPTLRVQNSTLSALHPLGDNSDIVKSITLANTGEDDLNWSISGLPGRITAVPQNGTLGAGEQAAVQITIDTNGLPLGSNPLGSFNVAATTTGGGQTAAVLPPTVSTTVIIANQIYTAYLPLVTR
;
A
#
# COMPACT_ATOMS: atom_id res chain seq x y z
N MET A 1 19.90 66.09 25.44
CA MET A 1 20.85 65.00 25.76
C MET A 1 20.11 63.97 26.59
N ALA A 2 20.11 62.70 26.14
CA ALA A 2 19.87 61.44 26.87
C ALA A 2 18.65 61.32 27.82
N ASN A 3 17.90 60.24 27.92
CA ASN A 3 17.87 58.93 27.27
C ASN A 3 16.51 58.34 27.71
N SER A 4 15.59 58.06 26.78
CA SER A 4 14.38 57.32 27.10
C SER A 4 14.70 55.82 27.12
N SER A 5 15.27 55.35 28.22
CA SER A 5 15.22 53.94 28.64
C SER A 5 13.95 53.78 29.46
N THR A 6 12.99 52.92 29.16
CA THR A 6 13.09 51.52 28.76
C THR A 6 11.83 51.22 27.94
N ALA A 7 11.99 50.95 26.65
CA ALA A 7 10.94 50.27 25.90
C ALA A 7 10.60 49.00 26.69
N ALA A 8 9.32 48.81 27.00
CA ALA A 8 8.85 47.62 27.67
C ALA A 8 9.21 46.42 26.80
N ASP A 9 10.35 45.78 27.11
CA ASP A 9 10.78 44.50 26.57
C ASP A 9 9.85 43.44 27.17
N TRP A 10 8.64 43.34 26.63
CA TRP A 10 7.74 42.24 26.94
C TRP A 10 8.37 40.96 26.37
N PRO A 11 8.76 39.97 27.20
CA PRO A 11 9.39 38.75 26.71
C PRO A 11 8.39 37.81 26.00
N MET A 12 7.09 38.12 26.04
CA MET A 12 6.04 37.15 25.72
C MET A 12 5.87 36.80 24.23
N PHE A 13 6.45 37.57 23.29
CA PHE A 13 6.19 37.37 21.86
C PHE A 13 7.44 37.20 20.98
N LYS A 14 8.62 36.92 21.56
CA LYS A 14 9.77 36.44 20.78
C LYS A 14 9.76 34.92 20.54
N ARG A 15 8.60 34.28 20.72
CA ARG A 15 8.35 33.02 20.05
C ARG A 15 8.17 33.34 18.59
N ASN A 16 9.25 33.21 17.83
CA ASN A 16 9.14 32.80 16.44
C ASN A 16 8.03 31.73 16.42
N ALA A 17 6.92 32.02 15.76
CA ALA A 17 6.05 30.97 15.28
C ALA A 17 6.87 30.25 14.20
N ALA A 18 7.90 29.52 14.63
CA ALA A 18 8.49 28.47 13.84
C ALA A 18 7.28 27.60 13.53
N ARG A 19 6.86 27.65 12.26
CA ARG A 19 5.83 26.82 11.67
C ARG A 19 5.92 25.47 12.36
N THR A 20 4.98 25.16 13.26
CA THR A 20 4.75 23.78 13.68
C THR A 20 4.22 23.11 12.43
N SER A 21 5.19 22.63 11.66
CA SER A 21 5.09 22.01 10.37
C SER A 21 3.99 20.97 10.43
N THR A 22 3.04 21.03 9.51
CA THR A 22 2.20 19.89 9.16
C THR A 22 3.08 18.88 8.42
N LEU A 23 4.12 18.36 9.09
CA LEU A 23 4.95 17.30 8.51
C LEU A 23 4.08 16.05 8.47
N ILE A 24 3.69 15.64 7.26
CA ILE A 24 2.93 14.40 7.08
C ILE A 24 3.95 13.26 7.12
N PRO A 25 3.87 12.34 8.10
CA PRO A 25 4.87 11.31 8.25
C PRO A 25 4.92 10.41 7.01
N PRO A 26 6.11 9.92 6.63
CA PRO A 26 6.27 8.98 5.52
C PRO A 26 5.40 7.74 5.76
N THR A 27 4.35 7.59 4.96
CA THR A 27 3.36 6.53 5.10
C THR A 27 3.05 5.91 3.75
N LEU A 28 3.27 4.60 3.63
CA LEU A 28 2.87 3.80 2.48
C LEU A 28 1.52 3.14 2.78
N ARG A 29 0.53 3.42 1.94
CA ARG A 29 -0.79 2.80 2.02
C ARG A 29 -0.93 1.72 0.97
N VAL A 30 -1.25 0.50 1.41
CA VAL A 30 -1.54 -0.64 0.53
C VAL A 30 -3.05 -0.74 0.34
N GLN A 31 -3.52 -0.51 -0.88
CA GLN A 31 -4.90 -0.73 -1.27
C GLN A 31 -5.07 -2.18 -1.73
N ASN A 32 -6.20 -2.80 -1.37
CA ASN A 32 -6.53 -4.21 -1.63
C ASN A 32 -5.60 -5.19 -0.91
N SER A 33 -5.47 -5.05 0.41
CA SER A 33 -4.64 -5.92 1.25
C SER A 33 -5.17 -7.35 1.42
N THR A 34 -6.35 -7.65 0.89
CA THR A 34 -6.93 -8.98 0.83
C THR A 34 -7.22 -9.34 -0.62
N LEU A 35 -6.51 -10.34 -1.12
CA LEU A 35 -6.70 -10.86 -2.46
C LEU A 35 -7.54 -12.13 -2.36
N SER A 36 -8.73 -12.08 -2.95
CA SER A 36 -9.61 -13.23 -3.11
C SER A 36 -9.94 -13.43 -4.59
N ALA A 37 -9.90 -14.69 -5.02
CA ALA A 37 -10.23 -15.05 -6.39
C ALA A 37 -10.99 -16.38 -6.46
N LEU A 38 -11.94 -16.43 -7.38
CA LEU A 38 -12.63 -17.65 -7.79
C LEU A 38 -11.97 -18.18 -9.05
N HIS A 39 -11.71 -19.48 -9.10
CA HIS A 39 -11.07 -20.13 -10.23
C HIS A 39 -11.76 -21.47 -10.56
N PRO A 40 -12.05 -21.78 -11.83
CA PRO A 40 -12.69 -23.03 -12.20
C PRO A 40 -11.73 -24.23 -12.06
N LEU A 41 -12.25 -25.38 -11.64
CA LEU A 41 -11.48 -26.61 -11.56
C LEU A 41 -11.02 -27.05 -12.95
N GLY A 42 -9.74 -27.41 -13.07
CA GLY A 42 -9.16 -27.95 -14.31
C GLY A 42 -8.70 -26.88 -15.30
N ASP A 43 -8.89 -25.60 -14.99
CA ASP A 43 -8.22 -24.53 -15.70
C ASP A 43 -6.79 -24.36 -15.13
N ASN A 44 -5.79 -24.44 -16.00
CA ASN A 44 -4.38 -24.28 -15.65
C ASN A 44 -3.90 -22.84 -15.86
N SER A 45 -4.82 -21.88 -16.00
CA SER A 45 -4.47 -20.47 -16.10
C SER A 45 -4.11 -19.87 -14.74
N ASP A 46 -3.12 -18.98 -14.77
CA ASP A 46 -2.74 -18.20 -13.59
C ASP A 46 -3.78 -17.11 -13.30
N ILE A 47 -4.00 -16.83 -12.02
CA ILE A 47 -4.83 -15.71 -11.61
C ILE A 47 -3.96 -14.47 -11.50
N VAL A 48 -4.35 -13.41 -12.20
CA VAL A 48 -3.71 -12.10 -12.10
C VAL A 48 -4.58 -11.15 -11.28
N LYS A 49 -3.99 -10.53 -10.26
CA LYS A 49 -4.58 -9.47 -9.43
C LYS A 49 -3.63 -8.28 -9.35
N SER A 50 -4.13 -7.15 -8.89
CA SER A 50 -3.33 -5.95 -8.68
C SER A 50 -3.55 -5.38 -7.28
N ILE A 51 -2.46 -5.05 -6.61
CA ILE A 51 -2.48 -4.20 -5.42
C ILE A 51 -1.99 -2.81 -5.80
N THR A 52 -2.49 -1.78 -5.12
CA THR A 52 -2.02 -0.40 -5.34
C THR A 52 -1.28 0.07 -4.11
N LEU A 53 -0.05 0.52 -4.29
CA LEU A 53 0.77 1.15 -3.26
C LEU A 53 0.65 2.66 -3.43
N ALA A 54 0.34 3.39 -2.38
CA ALA A 54 0.18 4.84 -2.41
C ALA A 54 1.06 5.49 -1.34
N ASN A 55 1.91 6.44 -1.74
CA ASN A 55 2.65 7.25 -0.78
C ASN A 55 1.77 8.41 -0.31
N THR A 56 1.35 8.40 0.95
CA THR A 56 0.55 9.47 1.54
C THR A 56 1.39 10.44 2.37
N GLY A 57 2.71 10.25 2.43
CA GLY A 57 3.65 11.17 3.08
C GLY A 57 4.20 12.24 2.14
N GLU A 58 5.01 13.13 2.70
CA GLU A 58 5.69 14.21 1.96
C GLU A 58 7.10 13.83 1.46
N ASP A 59 7.67 12.73 1.96
CA ASP A 59 8.98 12.21 1.55
C ASP A 59 8.84 11.10 0.51
N ASP A 60 9.83 10.99 -0.37
CA ASP A 60 9.94 9.87 -1.31
C ASP A 60 10.22 8.54 -0.57
N LEU A 61 9.53 7.49 -1.00
CA LEU A 61 9.59 6.16 -0.39
C LEU A 61 10.20 5.13 -1.34
N ASN A 62 11.21 4.43 -0.87
CA ASN A 62 11.66 3.16 -1.43
C ASN A 62 10.82 2.04 -0.81
N TRP A 63 10.07 1.30 -1.62
CA TRP A 63 9.22 0.21 -1.16
C TRP A 63 9.74 -1.14 -1.67
N SER A 64 9.46 -2.20 -0.91
CA SER A 64 9.79 -3.57 -1.29
C SER A 64 8.75 -4.57 -0.78
N ILE A 65 8.61 -5.65 -1.54
CA ILE A 65 7.76 -6.80 -1.23
C ILE A 65 8.66 -7.97 -0.89
N SER A 66 8.36 -8.63 0.23
CA SER A 66 9.12 -9.79 0.71
C SER A 66 8.20 -10.88 1.27
N GLY A 67 8.72 -12.10 1.43
CA GLY A 67 7.96 -13.22 1.96
C GLY A 67 6.87 -13.75 1.03
N LEU A 68 7.05 -13.63 -0.29
CA LEU A 68 6.11 -14.18 -1.27
C LEU A 68 6.06 -15.72 -1.16
N PRO A 69 4.86 -16.32 -0.98
CA PRO A 69 4.70 -17.77 -1.06
C PRO A 69 5.12 -18.30 -2.44
N GLY A 70 5.59 -19.55 -2.52
CA GLY A 70 6.14 -20.11 -3.77
C GLY A 70 5.20 -20.16 -4.97
N ARG A 71 3.88 -20.02 -4.75
CA ARG A 71 2.85 -19.96 -5.79
C ARG A 71 2.44 -18.54 -6.18
N ILE A 72 3.07 -17.52 -5.58
CA ILE A 72 2.74 -16.11 -5.78
C ILE A 72 3.97 -15.39 -6.29
N THR A 73 3.82 -14.68 -7.40
CA THR A 73 4.84 -13.78 -7.93
C THR A 73 4.29 -12.35 -7.96
N ALA A 74 5.15 -11.37 -7.74
CA ALA A 74 4.78 -9.95 -7.74
C ALA A 74 5.71 -9.18 -8.69
N VAL A 75 5.16 -8.30 -9.51
CA VAL A 75 5.92 -7.45 -10.43
C VAL A 75 5.32 -6.04 -10.46
N PRO A 76 6.08 -4.98 -10.12
CA PRO A 76 7.45 -4.99 -9.57
C PRO A 76 7.50 -5.42 -8.10
N GLN A 77 8.63 -5.99 -7.65
CA GLN A 77 8.85 -6.36 -6.23
C GLN A 77 9.43 -5.22 -5.38
N ASN A 78 9.99 -4.21 -6.03
CA ASN A 78 10.52 -3.02 -5.38
C ASN A 78 10.41 -1.83 -6.33
N GLY A 79 10.50 -0.63 -5.77
CA GLY A 79 10.48 0.60 -6.53
C GLY A 79 10.55 1.83 -5.64
N THR A 80 10.40 2.98 -6.27
CA THR A 80 10.38 4.28 -5.62
C THR A 80 9.04 4.96 -5.88
N LEU A 81 8.49 5.63 -4.88
CA LEU A 81 7.26 6.41 -4.98
C LEU A 81 7.51 7.81 -4.44
N GLY A 82 7.30 8.82 -5.29
CA GLY A 82 7.31 10.22 -4.89
C GLY A 82 6.15 10.54 -3.94
N ALA A 83 6.22 11.70 -3.29
CA ALA A 83 5.13 12.19 -2.44
C ALA A 83 3.79 12.25 -3.20
N GLY A 84 2.75 11.62 -2.65
CA GLY A 84 1.41 11.57 -3.27
C GLY A 84 1.27 10.60 -4.45
N GLU A 85 2.34 9.93 -4.86
CA GLU A 85 2.31 9.01 -6.00
C GLU A 85 1.73 7.64 -5.66
N GLN A 86 1.32 6.92 -6.71
CA GLN A 86 0.79 5.57 -6.62
C GLN A 86 1.47 4.64 -7.63
N ALA A 87 1.67 3.38 -7.23
CA ALA A 87 2.18 2.32 -8.10
C ALA A 87 1.23 1.11 -8.04
N ALA A 88 0.96 0.53 -9.20
CA ALA A 88 0.29 -0.75 -9.30
C ALA A 88 1.33 -1.88 -9.27
N VAL A 89 1.12 -2.87 -8.41
CA VAL A 89 1.90 -4.11 -8.40
C VAL A 89 0.99 -5.24 -8.86
N GLN A 90 1.41 -5.92 -9.92
CA GLN A 90 0.73 -7.10 -10.41
C GLN A 90 1.14 -8.32 -9.59
N ILE A 91 0.15 -9.06 -9.12
CA ILE A 91 0.29 -10.30 -8.37
C ILE A 91 -0.23 -11.43 -9.26
N THR A 92 0.64 -12.38 -9.59
CA THR A 92 0.28 -13.57 -10.35
C THR A 92 0.30 -14.77 -9.42
N ILE A 93 -0.77 -15.56 -9.46
CA ILE A 93 -1.00 -16.71 -8.58
C ILE A 93 -1.08 -17.97 -9.43
N ASP A 94 -0.18 -18.92 -9.18
CA ASP A 94 -0.19 -20.26 -9.78
C ASP A 94 -1.28 -21.12 -9.11
N THR A 95 -2.27 -21.49 -9.91
CA THR A 95 -3.43 -22.29 -9.50
C THR A 95 -3.25 -23.79 -9.70
N ASN A 96 -2.13 -24.21 -10.30
CA ASN A 96 -1.95 -25.57 -10.75
C ASN A 96 -1.89 -26.57 -9.59
N GLY A 97 -2.77 -27.58 -9.64
CA GLY A 97 -2.86 -28.62 -8.62
C GLY A 97 -3.50 -28.17 -7.29
N LEU A 98 -4.19 -27.02 -7.26
CA LEU A 98 -4.99 -26.65 -6.09
C LEU A 98 -6.25 -27.53 -5.97
N PRO A 99 -6.56 -28.07 -4.78
CA PRO A 99 -7.77 -28.87 -4.57
C PRO A 99 -9.03 -28.00 -4.61
N LEU A 100 -10.18 -28.64 -4.83
CA LEU A 100 -11.49 -28.01 -4.72
C LEU A 100 -11.68 -27.37 -3.34
N GLY A 101 -12.30 -26.19 -3.32
CA GLY A 101 -12.62 -25.44 -2.10
C GLY A 101 -11.69 -24.26 -1.85
N SER A 102 -11.66 -23.80 -0.59
CA SER A 102 -10.89 -22.63 -0.17
C SER A 102 -9.44 -22.99 0.12
N ASN A 103 -8.52 -22.38 -0.61
CA ASN A 103 -7.09 -22.56 -0.49
C ASN A 103 -6.43 -21.24 -0.02
N PRO A 104 -6.10 -21.12 1.27
CA PRO A 104 -5.29 -20.00 1.74
C PRO A 104 -3.85 -20.19 1.26
N LEU A 105 -3.36 -19.24 0.45
CA LEU A 105 -2.01 -19.31 -0.12
C LEU A 105 -0.96 -18.63 0.76
N GLY A 106 -1.39 -18.07 1.90
CA GLY A 106 -0.55 -17.35 2.85
C GLY A 106 -0.60 -15.85 2.64
N SER A 107 0.43 -15.18 3.14
CA SER A 107 0.55 -13.73 3.12
C SER A 107 1.99 -13.30 2.84
N PHE A 108 2.14 -12.11 2.27
CA PHE A 108 3.44 -11.48 2.04
C PHE A 108 3.49 -10.10 2.70
N ASN A 109 4.71 -9.58 2.88
CA ASN A 109 4.98 -8.34 3.58
C ASN A 109 5.37 -7.23 2.61
N VAL A 110 4.90 -6.02 2.91
CA VAL A 110 5.29 -4.79 2.23
C VAL A 110 6.03 -3.91 3.24
N ALA A 111 7.23 -3.48 2.87
CA ALA A 111 8.06 -2.58 3.67
C ALA A 111 8.36 -1.31 2.86
N ALA A 112 8.58 -0.19 3.56
CA ALA A 112 8.99 1.05 2.95
C ALA A 112 10.01 1.81 3.82
N THR A 113 10.95 2.49 3.17
CA THR A 113 11.94 3.35 3.79
C THR A 113 12.03 4.68 3.04
N THR A 114 12.33 5.76 3.75
CA THR A 114 12.54 7.08 3.13
C THR A 114 13.87 7.12 2.38
N THR A 115 13.87 7.74 1.20
CA THR A 115 15.08 7.86 0.35
C THR A 115 16.14 8.79 0.97
N GLY A 116 15.72 9.78 1.78
CA GLY A 116 16.58 10.83 2.32
C GLY A 116 17.20 10.58 3.70
N GLY A 117 16.89 9.45 4.36
CA GLY A 117 17.38 9.22 5.73
C GLY A 117 17.31 7.78 6.23
N GLY A 118 16.87 6.82 5.41
CA GLY A 118 16.75 5.41 5.80
C GLY A 118 15.72 5.14 6.90
N GLN A 119 14.91 6.15 7.26
CA GLN A 119 13.86 6.00 8.26
C GLN A 119 12.78 5.06 7.73
N THR A 120 12.38 4.08 8.53
CA THR A 120 11.27 3.17 8.21
C THR A 120 9.97 3.96 8.12
N ALA A 121 9.31 3.88 6.98
CA ALA A 121 8.00 4.48 6.76
C ALA A 121 6.91 3.58 7.35
N ALA A 122 5.82 4.19 7.83
CA ALA A 122 4.66 3.41 8.29
C ALA A 122 3.98 2.74 7.09
N VAL A 123 3.69 1.44 7.17
CA VAL A 123 2.98 0.72 6.11
C VAL A 123 1.60 0.28 6.59
N LEU A 124 0.55 0.64 5.85
CA LEU A 124 -0.84 0.45 6.24
C LEU A 124 -1.69 -0.21 5.13
N PRO A 125 -2.10 -1.47 5.30
CA PRO A 125 -1.53 -2.48 6.19
C PRO A 125 -0.20 -3.05 5.66
N PRO A 126 0.68 -3.58 6.53
CA PRO A 126 1.99 -4.12 6.13
C PRO A 126 1.94 -5.53 5.52
N THR A 127 0.82 -6.23 5.68
CA THR A 127 0.65 -7.62 5.25
C THR A 127 -0.51 -7.73 4.28
N VAL A 128 -0.28 -8.45 3.18
CA VAL A 128 -1.30 -8.77 2.19
C VAL A 128 -1.60 -10.26 2.23
N SER A 129 -2.87 -10.61 2.46
CA SER A 129 -3.32 -12.00 2.55
C SER A 129 -3.97 -12.46 1.25
N THR A 130 -3.69 -13.70 0.84
CA THR A 130 -4.19 -14.25 -0.43
C THR A 130 -4.94 -15.56 -0.21
N THR A 131 -6.16 -15.63 -0.75
CA THR A 131 -7.01 -16.82 -0.74
C THR A 131 -7.56 -17.08 -2.14
N VAL A 132 -7.49 -18.33 -2.59
CA VAL A 132 -8.08 -18.76 -3.86
C VAL A 132 -9.14 -19.80 -3.57
N ILE A 133 -10.31 -19.66 -4.20
CA ILE A 133 -11.41 -20.60 -4.08
C ILE A 133 -11.55 -21.32 -5.43
N ILE A 134 -11.22 -22.62 -5.44
CA ILE A 134 -11.40 -23.48 -6.62
C ILE A 134 -12.81 -24.04 -6.61
N ALA A 135 -13.59 -23.75 -7.65
CA ALA A 135 -14.98 -24.18 -7.79
C ALA A 135 -15.16 -25.05 -9.04
N ASN A 136 -16.09 -26.01 -8.97
CA ASN A 136 -16.35 -26.91 -10.11
C ASN A 136 -16.95 -26.16 -11.32
N GLN A 137 -17.81 -25.17 -11.07
CA GLN A 137 -18.41 -24.32 -12.10
C GLN A 137 -18.57 -22.90 -11.56
N ILE A 138 -18.28 -21.91 -12.40
CA ILE A 138 -18.48 -20.49 -12.12
C ILE A 138 -19.52 -19.96 -13.10
N TYR A 139 -20.59 -19.38 -12.57
CA TYR A 139 -21.65 -18.76 -13.36
C TYR A 139 -21.54 -17.23 -13.26
N THR A 140 -21.50 -16.56 -14.40
CA THR A 140 -21.57 -15.09 -14.47
C THR A 140 -22.99 -14.68 -14.86
N ALA A 141 -23.69 -14.00 -13.96
CA ALA A 141 -25.00 -13.44 -14.25
C ALA A 141 -24.87 -11.98 -14.72
N TYR A 142 -25.46 -11.65 -15.87
CA TYR A 142 -25.54 -10.28 -16.36
C TYR A 142 -26.88 -9.67 -15.93
N LEU A 143 -26.84 -8.67 -15.05
CA LEU A 143 -28.04 -7.96 -14.64
C LEU A 143 -28.48 -7.01 -15.77
N PRO A 144 -29.77 -7.01 -16.15
CA PRO A 144 -30.27 -6.08 -17.15
C PRO A 144 -30.24 -4.65 -16.60
N LEU A 145 -29.84 -3.70 -17.44
CA LEU A 145 -29.87 -2.27 -17.11
C LEU A 145 -31.31 -1.76 -17.22
N VAL A 146 -31.93 -1.45 -16.08
CA VAL A 146 -33.25 -0.79 -16.05
C VAL A 146 -33.04 0.71 -16.23
N THR A 147 -33.44 1.25 -17.38
CA THR A 147 -33.53 2.69 -17.63
C THR A 147 -34.99 3.14 -17.38
N ARG A 148 -35.16 4.29 -16.71
CA ARG A 148 -36.47 4.92 -16.46
C ARG A 148 -36.78 5.96 -17.51
#